data_AF-A0A6P6CWK6-F1
#
_entry.id   AF-A0A6P6CWK6-F1
#
_cell.length_a   1.000
_cell.length_b   1.000
_cell.length_c   1.000
_cell.angle_alpha   90.00
_cell.angle_beta   90.00
_cell.angle_gamma   90.00
#
_symmetry.space_group_name_H-M   'P 1'
#
loop_
_entity.id
_entity.type
_entity.pdbx_description
1 polymer ?
#
loop_
_entity_poly.entity_id
_entity_poly.type
_entity_poly.pdbx_seq_one_letter_code
_entity_poly.pdbx_strand_id
1 'polypeptide(L)'
;MEDPPQRLRWQAHLEFTHNHDVGDLTWDKIAVSLPRSEKLRSLVLAGIPHSMRPQLWMRLSGALQKKKGSELSYREAVRNSSNDETIAAKQVAACLLLFLEEEDAFWMMCAIIEDLLPASYFSTTLLGVQTDQRVLRHLIVQYLPRLDKLLQEHDIELSLITLHWFLTAFASVVHIKLLLRLWDLFFYEGSLVLFQATLGMLRLKEEELIQSENSASIFNTLSDIPSQIEDAELLLGEAMRLAGSLTDMAVETQRRKHLAYLIADQGQLLGTSATTNLSQVVRRRTQRRKSGLTSLLFGVDDLEALKAKNIKQTELVADLREAILRVARHFQCTDPKNCSVELTPDYSMESHQRDHENYVACSRSHRRRAKALLDFERHDDDELGFRKNDIITIVSQKDEHCWVGELNGLRGWFPAKFVEVLDERSKEYSIAGDDAVTEAVTDLVRGTLCPALKALFEHGLKKPSLLGGACHPWLFIEEAAGREVERDFDSVYSRLVLCKTYRLDEDGKVLTPEELLYRAVQSVNVTHDAAHAQMDVKLRSLICVGLNEQVLHLWLEVLCSSLPTVEKWYQPWSFLRSPGWVQIKCELRVLCCFAFSLSQDWELPVKREEEKKPLKEGVQDMLVKHHLFSWDIDG
;
A
#
# COMPACT_ATOMS: atom_id res chain seq x y z
N MET A 1 -18.71 28.89 19.41
CA MET A 1 -19.96 29.59 19.79
C MET A 1 -20.65 30.03 18.52
N GLU A 2 -21.95 29.80 18.42
CA GLU A 2 -22.77 30.15 17.24
C GLU A 2 -22.97 31.67 17.19
N ASP A 3 -22.91 32.29 15.99
CA ASP A 3 -23.12 33.73 15.80
C ASP A 3 -24.63 34.06 15.79
N PRO A 4 -25.17 34.75 16.83
CA PRO A 4 -26.61 34.97 16.94
C PRO A 4 -27.22 35.80 15.78
N PRO A 5 -26.57 36.87 15.28
CA PRO A 5 -27.00 37.60 14.08
C PRO A 5 -27.13 36.71 12.83
N GLN A 6 -26.16 35.83 12.58
CA GLN A 6 -26.23 34.90 11.45
C GLN A 6 -27.42 33.94 11.56
N ARG A 7 -27.68 33.41 12.76
CA ARG A 7 -28.84 32.54 13.01
C ARG A 7 -30.16 33.26 12.75
N LEU A 8 -30.31 34.50 13.22
CA LEU A 8 -31.50 35.32 12.99
C LEU A 8 -31.75 35.57 11.50
N ARG A 9 -30.69 35.79 10.70
CA ARG A 9 -30.82 35.95 9.24
C ARG A 9 -31.38 34.69 8.55
N TRP A 10 -30.93 33.52 9.00
CA TRP A 10 -31.44 32.24 8.49
C TRP A 10 -32.89 32.00 8.91
N GLN A 11 -33.24 32.26 10.18
CA GLN A 11 -34.62 32.16 10.67
C GLN A 11 -35.56 33.08 9.88
N ALA A 12 -35.21 34.36 9.76
CA ALA A 12 -36.01 35.32 9.01
C ALA A 12 -36.21 34.92 7.54
N HIS A 13 -35.17 34.37 6.90
CA HIS A 13 -35.29 33.86 5.54
C HIS A 13 -36.25 32.68 5.43
N LEU A 14 -36.14 31.69 6.32
CA LEU A 14 -37.02 30.51 6.33
C LEU A 14 -38.46 30.88 6.68
N GLU A 15 -38.67 31.77 7.65
CA GLU A 15 -40.00 32.28 8.02
C GLU A 15 -40.66 32.99 6.85
N PHE A 16 -39.96 33.93 6.21
CA PHE A 16 -40.51 34.66 5.07
C PHE A 16 -40.82 33.75 3.87
N THR A 17 -40.01 32.71 3.66
CA THR A 17 -40.12 31.85 2.48
C THR A 17 -41.13 30.72 2.66
N HIS A 18 -41.32 30.22 3.88
CA HIS A 18 -42.08 28.98 4.14
C HIS A 18 -43.18 29.10 5.19
N ASN A 19 -43.23 30.18 5.99
CA ASN A 19 -44.31 30.35 6.97
C ASN A 19 -45.47 31.12 6.32
N HIS A 20 -46.48 30.37 5.84
CA HIS A 20 -47.69 30.94 5.25
C HIS A 20 -48.89 30.98 6.21
N ASP A 21 -48.73 30.42 7.42
CA ASP A 21 -49.78 30.27 8.42
C ASP A 21 -49.44 30.98 9.75
N VAL A 22 -50.46 31.25 10.58
CA VAL A 22 -50.29 31.84 11.90
C VAL A 22 -49.77 30.78 12.89
N GLY A 23 -48.48 30.81 13.21
CA GLY A 23 -47.85 29.98 14.24
C GLY A 23 -46.34 29.91 14.11
N ASP A 24 -45.68 29.27 15.09
CA ASP A 24 -44.23 29.10 15.08
C ASP A 24 -43.76 28.23 13.91
N LEU A 25 -42.62 28.60 13.32
CA LEU A 25 -42.00 27.86 12.24
C LEU A 25 -41.32 26.61 12.79
N THR A 26 -41.71 25.45 12.26
CA THR A 26 -41.14 24.15 12.60
C THR A 26 -40.59 23.47 11.34
N TRP A 27 -39.65 22.53 11.51
CA TRP A 27 -38.95 21.90 10.37
C TRP A 27 -39.88 21.10 9.45
N ASP A 28 -41.01 20.61 9.95
CA ASP A 28 -42.05 19.93 9.16
C ASP A 28 -42.78 20.85 8.17
N LYS A 29 -42.85 22.16 8.47
CA LYS A 29 -43.44 23.18 7.58
C LYS A 29 -42.47 23.65 6.48
N ILE A 30 -41.17 23.39 6.65
CA ILE A 30 -40.15 23.75 5.66
C ILE A 30 -40.11 22.66 4.58
N ALA A 31 -40.15 23.10 3.31
CA ALA A 31 -40.10 22.22 2.15
C ALA A 31 -38.93 21.21 2.21
N VAL A 32 -39.17 20.03 1.62
CA VAL A 32 -38.20 18.92 1.59
C VAL A 32 -36.94 19.26 0.78
N SER A 33 -37.09 20.12 -0.21
CA SER A 33 -36.01 20.72 -0.99
C SER A 33 -36.17 22.24 -0.96
N LEU A 34 -35.05 22.96 -0.88
CA LEU A 34 -35.04 24.42 -0.87
C LEU A 34 -34.77 24.94 -2.29
N PRO A 35 -35.66 25.78 -2.85
CA PRO A 35 -35.45 26.33 -4.19
C PRO A 35 -34.20 27.22 -4.21
N ARG A 36 -33.32 26.99 -5.18
CA ARG A 36 -32.11 27.80 -5.35
C ARG A 36 -32.49 29.25 -5.64
N SER A 37 -31.89 30.18 -4.91
CA SER A 37 -32.03 31.62 -5.10
C SER A 37 -30.71 32.33 -4.77
N GLU A 38 -30.49 33.53 -5.31
CA GLU A 38 -29.32 34.34 -4.96
C GLU A 38 -29.27 34.64 -3.45
N LYS A 39 -30.45 34.82 -2.83
CA LYS A 39 -30.54 35.05 -1.39
C LYS A 39 -30.09 33.83 -0.59
N LEU A 40 -30.58 32.63 -0.93
CA LEU A 40 -30.15 31.39 -0.29
C LEU A 40 -28.66 31.16 -0.49
N ARG A 41 -28.15 31.35 -1.71
CA ARG A 41 -26.72 31.29 -2.03
C ARG A 41 -25.90 32.23 -1.15
N SER A 42 -26.33 33.49 -0.98
CA SER A 42 -25.64 34.46 -0.14
C SER A 42 -25.62 34.06 1.34
N LEU A 43 -26.66 33.38 1.83
CA LEU A 43 -26.73 32.88 3.20
C LEU A 43 -25.80 31.68 3.41
N VAL A 44 -25.74 30.75 2.45
CA VAL A 44 -24.80 29.61 2.48
C VAL A 44 -23.35 30.10 2.41
N LEU A 45 -23.06 31.07 1.53
CA LEU A 45 -21.75 31.71 1.44
C LEU A 45 -21.34 32.39 2.74
N ALA A 46 -22.27 33.07 3.43
CA ALA A 46 -22.00 33.63 4.76
C ALA A 46 -21.85 32.54 5.83
N GLY A 47 -22.51 31.41 5.65
CA GLY A 47 -22.39 30.20 6.46
C GLY A 47 -23.65 29.78 7.20
N ILE A 48 -23.72 28.47 7.45
CA ILE A 48 -24.87 27.86 8.10
C ILE A 48 -24.61 27.78 9.61
N PRO A 49 -25.53 28.30 10.45
CA PRO A 49 -25.45 28.15 11.89
C PRO A 49 -25.35 26.67 12.29
N HIS A 50 -24.48 26.37 13.24
CA HIS A 50 -24.16 24.99 13.60
C HIS A 50 -25.40 24.17 13.97
N SER A 51 -26.35 24.76 14.69
CA SER A 51 -27.58 24.10 15.11
C SER A 51 -28.57 23.81 13.97
N MET A 52 -28.42 24.48 12.83
CA MET A 52 -29.32 24.36 11.68
C MET A 52 -28.78 23.41 10.60
N ARG A 53 -27.49 23.05 10.66
CA ARG A 53 -26.83 22.17 9.67
C ARG A 53 -27.52 20.83 9.48
N PRO A 54 -27.92 20.08 10.52
CA PRO A 54 -28.53 18.77 10.32
C PRO A 54 -29.76 18.83 9.41
N GLN A 55 -30.59 19.85 9.59
CA GLN A 55 -31.82 20.03 8.84
C GLN A 55 -31.60 20.68 7.47
N LEU A 56 -30.64 21.61 7.37
CA LEU A 56 -30.36 22.30 6.12
C LEU A 56 -29.54 21.44 5.16
N TRP A 57 -28.49 20.75 5.61
CA TRP A 57 -27.70 19.85 4.76
C TRP A 57 -28.56 18.75 4.13
N MET A 58 -29.49 18.17 4.90
CA MET A 58 -30.49 17.21 4.41
C MET A 58 -31.33 17.75 3.25
N ARG A 59 -31.69 19.04 3.26
CA ARG A 59 -32.49 19.67 2.21
C ARG A 59 -31.66 20.17 1.03
N LEU A 60 -30.49 20.74 1.29
CA LEU A 60 -29.62 21.33 0.28
C LEU A 60 -29.02 20.24 -0.64
N SER A 61 -28.59 19.12 -0.06
CA SER A 61 -28.02 17.98 -0.80
C SER A 61 -29.05 17.15 -1.56
N GLY A 62 -30.34 17.27 -1.25
CA GLY A 62 -31.39 16.38 -1.75
C GLY A 62 -31.57 15.07 -0.97
N ALA A 63 -30.76 14.80 0.06
CA ALA A 63 -30.86 13.58 0.86
C ALA A 63 -32.23 13.40 1.54
N LEU A 64 -32.86 14.49 2.02
CA LEU A 64 -34.19 14.41 2.63
C LEU A 64 -35.25 13.99 1.61
N GLN A 65 -35.08 14.42 0.35
CA GLN A 65 -35.97 14.02 -0.73
C GLN A 65 -35.82 12.53 -1.03
N LYS A 66 -34.59 12.00 -1.06
CA LYS A 66 -34.34 10.55 -1.17
C LYS A 66 -34.93 9.78 -0.01
N LYS A 67 -34.68 10.24 1.23
CA LYS A 67 -35.21 9.62 2.46
C LYS A 67 -36.73 9.50 2.43
N LYS A 68 -37.44 10.59 2.08
CA LYS A 68 -38.92 10.60 2.04
C LYS A 68 -39.50 9.89 0.81
N GLY A 69 -38.74 9.81 -0.28
CA GLY A 69 -39.16 9.18 -1.54
C GLY A 69 -38.81 7.70 -1.65
N SER A 70 -38.05 7.13 -0.70
CA SER A 70 -37.67 5.72 -0.74
C SER A 70 -38.81 4.80 -0.31
N GLU A 71 -39.05 3.75 -1.10
CA GLU A 71 -39.97 2.66 -0.76
C GLU A 71 -39.33 1.62 0.16
N LEU A 72 -38.00 1.64 0.30
CA LEU A 72 -37.25 0.71 1.15
C LEU A 72 -37.11 1.29 2.56
N SER A 73 -37.29 0.44 3.58
CA SER A 73 -36.92 0.83 4.93
C SER A 73 -35.40 0.99 5.03
N TYR A 74 -34.94 1.87 5.94
CA TYR A 74 -33.51 2.04 6.22
C TYR A 74 -32.77 0.69 6.45
N ARG A 75 -33.40 -0.24 7.17
CA ARG A 75 -32.82 -1.56 7.46
C ARG A 75 -32.66 -2.44 6.21
N GLU A 76 -33.57 -2.31 5.25
CA GLU A 76 -33.49 -3.02 3.97
C GLU A 76 -32.47 -2.37 3.03
N ALA A 77 -32.42 -1.04 3.00
CA ALA A 77 -31.43 -0.30 2.23
C ALA A 77 -30.00 -0.65 2.66
N VAL A 78 -29.72 -0.68 3.97
CA VAL A 78 -28.41 -1.08 4.53
C VAL A 78 -28.07 -2.53 4.21
N ARG A 79 -29.05 -3.45 4.28
CA ARG A 79 -28.83 -4.86 3.93
C ARG A 79 -28.44 -5.03 2.47
N ASN A 80 -28.99 -4.20 1.58
CA ASN A 80 -28.71 -4.27 0.16
C ASN A 80 -27.35 -3.63 -0.22
N SER A 81 -26.74 -2.83 0.66
CA SER A 81 -25.50 -2.09 0.39
C SER A 81 -24.23 -2.70 1.01
N SER A 82 -24.31 -3.86 1.67
CA SER A 82 -23.24 -4.39 2.55
C SER A 82 -21.95 -4.89 1.87
N ASN A 83 -21.82 -4.79 0.53
CA ASN A 83 -20.73 -5.43 -0.22
C ASN A 83 -19.75 -4.49 -0.93
N ASP A 84 -19.95 -3.16 -0.93
CA ASP A 84 -19.16 -2.20 -1.75
C ASP A 84 -18.62 -1.00 -0.93
N GLU A 85 -17.78 -1.23 0.08
CA GLU A 85 -17.29 -0.14 0.94
C GLU A 85 -15.79 0.15 0.81
N THR A 86 -15.48 1.37 0.38
CA THR A 86 -14.11 1.92 0.39
C THR A 86 -13.81 2.65 1.71
N ILE A 87 -12.53 2.68 2.13
CA ILE A 87 -12.10 3.35 3.37
C ILE A 87 -12.46 4.85 3.38
N ALA A 88 -12.40 5.52 2.23
CA ALA A 88 -12.75 6.94 2.13
C ALA A 88 -14.24 7.20 2.39
N ALA A 89 -15.13 6.34 1.89
CA ALA A 89 -16.57 6.45 2.17
C ALA A 89 -16.86 6.34 3.68
N LYS A 90 -16.10 5.49 4.41
CA LYS A 90 -16.21 5.36 5.87
C LYS A 90 -15.80 6.62 6.61
N GLN A 91 -14.78 7.35 6.14
CA GLN A 91 -14.34 8.60 6.77
C GLN A 91 -15.37 9.71 6.60
N VAL A 92 -15.97 9.84 5.41
CA VAL A 92 -17.06 10.80 5.18
C VAL A 92 -18.27 10.46 6.07
N ALA A 93 -18.67 9.19 6.11
CA ALA A 93 -19.77 8.73 6.95
C ALA A 93 -19.51 8.97 8.45
N ALA A 94 -18.30 8.68 8.94
CA ALA A 94 -17.90 8.92 10.32
C ALA A 94 -18.01 10.41 10.69
N CYS A 95 -17.59 11.32 9.81
CA CYS A 95 -17.73 12.75 10.04
C CYS A 95 -19.19 13.23 10.01
N LEU A 96 -20.03 12.66 9.13
CA LEU A 96 -21.47 12.95 9.10
C LEU A 96 -22.18 12.53 10.39
N LEU A 97 -21.82 11.37 10.95
CA LEU A 97 -22.37 10.85 12.21
C LEU A 97 -22.06 11.73 13.44
N LEU A 98 -21.10 12.66 13.34
CA LEU A 98 -20.87 13.65 14.40
C LEU A 98 -21.99 14.70 14.49
N PHE A 99 -22.81 14.85 13.43
CA PHE A 99 -23.80 15.91 13.30
C PHE A 99 -25.21 15.41 12.98
N LEU A 100 -25.32 14.23 12.37
CA LEU A 100 -26.56 13.62 11.91
C LEU A 100 -26.84 12.34 12.69
N GLU A 101 -28.13 12.02 12.83
CA GLU A 101 -28.53 10.68 13.24
C GLU A 101 -28.12 9.65 12.18
N GLU A 102 -27.98 8.39 12.59
CA GLU A 102 -27.48 7.29 11.74
C GLU A 102 -28.20 7.18 10.39
N GLU A 103 -29.53 7.22 10.40
CA GLU A 103 -30.34 7.14 9.18
C GLU A 103 -30.15 8.36 8.28
N ASP A 104 -30.07 9.57 8.84
CA ASP A 104 -29.85 10.80 8.08
C ASP A 104 -28.45 10.82 7.46
N ALA A 105 -27.43 10.34 8.19
CA ALA A 105 -26.07 10.18 7.68
C ALA A 105 -26.01 9.20 6.50
N PHE A 106 -26.77 8.09 6.55
CA PHE A 106 -26.87 7.14 5.44
C PHE A 106 -27.46 7.80 4.19
N TRP A 107 -28.59 8.49 4.30
CA TRP A 107 -29.21 9.17 3.15
C TRP A 107 -28.33 10.30 2.61
N MET A 108 -27.54 10.94 3.48
CA MET A 108 -26.52 11.90 3.07
C MET A 108 -25.43 11.25 2.23
N MET A 109 -24.94 10.08 2.63
CA MET A 109 -23.99 9.30 1.83
C MET A 109 -24.58 8.89 0.48
N CYS A 110 -25.85 8.46 0.42
CA CYS A 110 -26.52 8.20 -0.85
C CYS A 110 -26.53 9.44 -1.77
N ALA A 111 -26.87 10.61 -1.24
CA ALA A 111 -26.84 11.86 -2.01
C ALA A 111 -25.41 12.20 -2.50
N ILE A 112 -24.39 11.99 -1.66
CA ILE A 112 -23.00 12.22 -2.04
C ILE A 112 -22.57 11.31 -3.20
N ILE A 113 -22.89 10.02 -3.10
CA ILE A 113 -22.46 8.99 -4.06
C ILE A 113 -23.22 9.10 -5.39
N GLU A 114 -24.52 9.34 -5.33
CA GLU A 114 -25.39 9.23 -6.50
C GLU A 114 -25.60 10.57 -7.22
N ASP A 115 -25.62 11.68 -6.49
CA ASP A 115 -26.05 12.97 -7.03
C ASP A 115 -24.94 14.04 -7.05
N LEU A 116 -24.11 14.11 -5.99
CA LEU A 116 -23.13 15.20 -5.84
C LEU A 116 -21.79 14.90 -6.53
N LEU A 117 -21.37 13.64 -6.51
CA LEU A 117 -20.13 13.17 -7.12
C LEU A 117 -20.39 12.38 -8.41
N PRO A 118 -19.43 12.38 -9.36
CA PRO A 118 -19.51 11.51 -10.52
C PRO A 118 -19.67 10.03 -10.16
N ALA A 119 -20.35 9.27 -11.03
CA ALA A 119 -20.45 7.82 -10.89
C ALA A 119 -19.07 7.15 -10.77
N SER A 120 -19.00 6.02 -10.08
CA SER A 120 -17.75 5.27 -9.87
C SER A 120 -16.69 6.07 -9.10
N TYR A 121 -17.10 7.00 -8.22
CA TYR A 121 -16.19 7.72 -7.34
C TYR A 121 -15.58 6.84 -6.25
N PHE A 122 -16.42 5.95 -5.69
CA PHE A 122 -16.08 5.03 -4.61
C PHE A 122 -16.09 3.56 -5.06
N SER A 123 -16.15 3.29 -6.36
CA SER A 123 -16.04 1.93 -6.89
C SER A 123 -14.60 1.42 -6.82
N THR A 124 -14.40 0.12 -7.02
CA THR A 124 -13.05 -0.48 -7.14
C THR A 124 -12.19 0.16 -8.22
N THR A 125 -12.80 0.63 -9.30
CA THR A 125 -12.10 1.27 -10.42
C THR A 125 -11.79 2.75 -10.20
N LEU A 126 -12.44 3.42 -9.24
CA LEU A 126 -12.24 4.84 -8.92
C LEU A 126 -12.32 5.78 -10.15
N LEU A 127 -13.02 5.38 -11.21
CA LEU A 127 -13.06 6.12 -12.48
C LEU A 127 -13.58 7.55 -12.32
N GLY A 128 -14.55 7.75 -11.41
CA GLY A 128 -15.13 9.07 -11.14
C GLY A 128 -14.10 10.03 -10.57
N VAL A 129 -13.40 9.62 -9.52
CA VAL A 129 -12.38 10.47 -8.88
C VAL A 129 -11.14 10.64 -9.75
N GLN A 130 -10.70 9.61 -10.47
CA GLN A 130 -9.59 9.73 -11.43
C GLN A 130 -9.90 10.75 -12.54
N THR A 131 -11.16 10.78 -12.99
CA THR A 131 -11.63 11.80 -13.94
C THR A 131 -11.48 13.19 -13.32
N ASP A 132 -11.93 13.39 -12.08
CA ASP A 132 -11.82 14.67 -11.38
C ASP A 132 -10.35 15.08 -11.15
N GLN A 133 -9.44 14.16 -10.86
CA GLN A 133 -8.00 14.46 -10.78
C GLN A 133 -7.45 15.01 -12.11
N ARG A 134 -7.90 14.47 -13.25
CA ARG A 134 -7.52 14.99 -14.58
C ARG A 134 -8.14 16.36 -14.86
N VAL A 135 -9.38 16.59 -14.43
CA VAL A 135 -10.02 17.91 -14.51
C VAL A 135 -9.25 18.93 -13.66
N LEU A 136 -8.91 18.59 -12.42
CA LEU A 136 -8.11 19.45 -11.54
C LEU A 136 -6.77 19.78 -12.19
N ARG A 137 -6.08 18.79 -12.77
CA ARG A 137 -4.83 19.01 -13.51
C ARG A 137 -4.99 20.01 -14.65
N HIS A 138 -6.09 19.91 -15.41
CA HIS A 138 -6.41 20.86 -16.47
C HIS A 138 -6.66 22.28 -15.92
N LEU A 139 -7.38 22.39 -14.80
CA LEU A 139 -7.64 23.67 -14.15
C LEU A 139 -6.35 24.30 -13.60
N ILE A 140 -5.42 23.53 -13.07
CA ILE A 140 -4.13 24.06 -12.58
C ILE A 140 -3.32 24.69 -13.72
N VAL A 141 -3.30 24.09 -14.91
CA VAL A 141 -2.64 24.70 -16.08
C VAL A 141 -3.27 26.05 -16.42
N GLN A 142 -4.58 26.20 -16.23
CA GLN A 142 -5.31 27.43 -16.56
C GLN A 142 -5.18 28.51 -15.49
N TYR A 143 -5.31 28.13 -14.22
CA TYR A 143 -5.44 29.07 -13.10
C TYR A 143 -4.12 29.27 -12.33
N LEU A 144 -3.23 28.28 -12.32
CA LEU A 144 -1.96 28.28 -11.56
C LEU A 144 -0.77 27.83 -12.44
N PRO A 145 -0.47 28.53 -13.55
CA PRO A 145 0.55 28.09 -14.51
C PRO A 145 1.98 28.11 -13.95
N ARG A 146 2.27 28.94 -12.94
CA ARG A 146 3.59 28.94 -12.27
C ARG A 146 3.76 27.65 -11.45
N LEU A 147 2.75 27.31 -10.64
CA LEU A 147 2.72 26.04 -9.92
C LEU A 147 2.77 24.84 -10.88
N ASP A 148 2.02 24.87 -12.00
CA ASP A 148 2.08 23.83 -13.03
C ASP A 148 3.52 23.58 -13.50
N LYS A 149 4.25 24.65 -13.82
CA LYS A 149 5.64 24.57 -14.26
C LYS A 149 6.54 23.97 -13.18
N LEU A 150 6.39 24.40 -11.93
CA LEU A 150 7.14 23.85 -10.79
C LEU A 150 6.89 22.34 -10.63
N LEU A 151 5.63 21.91 -10.67
CA LEU A 151 5.27 20.49 -10.57
C LEU A 151 5.87 19.66 -11.71
N GLN A 152 5.91 20.20 -12.94
CA GLN A 152 6.54 19.53 -14.08
C GLN A 152 8.07 19.46 -13.95
N GLU A 153 8.72 20.53 -13.52
CA GLU A 153 10.18 20.61 -13.33
C GLU A 153 10.67 19.63 -12.27
N HIS A 154 9.87 19.42 -11.22
CA HIS A 154 10.19 18.52 -10.11
C HIS A 154 9.60 17.11 -10.26
N ASP A 155 8.92 16.82 -11.37
CA ASP A 155 8.21 15.55 -11.65
C ASP A 155 7.25 15.14 -10.51
N ILE A 156 6.50 16.11 -9.98
CA ILE A 156 5.56 15.92 -8.87
C ILE A 156 4.16 15.67 -9.42
N GLU A 157 3.65 14.47 -9.17
CA GLU A 157 2.26 14.13 -9.45
C GLU A 157 1.34 14.57 -8.31
N LEU A 158 0.65 15.69 -8.52
CA LEU A 158 -0.28 16.23 -7.52
C LEU A 158 -1.46 15.31 -7.18
N SER A 159 -1.82 14.39 -8.09
CA SER A 159 -2.89 13.42 -7.85
C SER A 159 -2.58 12.51 -6.66
N LEU A 160 -1.29 12.22 -6.37
CA LEU A 160 -0.86 11.43 -5.21
C LEU A 160 -1.27 12.05 -3.87
N ILE A 161 -1.47 13.38 -3.85
CA ILE A 161 -1.84 14.15 -2.66
C ILE A 161 -3.35 14.43 -2.70
N THR A 162 -3.81 15.02 -3.80
CA THR A 162 -5.17 15.57 -3.95
C THR A 162 -6.24 14.50 -4.18
N LEU A 163 -5.87 13.26 -4.54
CA LEU A 163 -6.81 12.14 -4.63
C LEU A 163 -7.52 11.88 -3.30
N HIS A 164 -6.77 11.87 -2.19
CA HIS A 164 -7.34 11.65 -0.87
C HIS A 164 -8.27 12.80 -0.43
N TRP A 165 -7.94 14.04 -0.81
CA TRP A 165 -8.75 15.23 -0.50
C TRP A 165 -10.14 15.13 -1.14
N PHE A 166 -10.18 14.71 -2.42
CA PHE A 166 -11.44 14.56 -3.16
C PHE A 166 -12.23 13.34 -2.69
N LEU A 167 -11.57 12.20 -2.48
CA LEU A 167 -12.22 10.98 -1.97
C LEU A 167 -12.91 11.20 -0.63
N THR A 168 -12.35 12.03 0.24
CA THR A 168 -12.91 12.31 1.57
C THR A 168 -13.73 13.59 1.61
N ALA A 169 -13.91 14.30 0.49
CA ALA A 169 -14.48 15.65 0.47
C ALA A 169 -13.88 16.55 1.58
N PHE A 170 -12.56 16.45 1.77
CA PHE A 170 -11.73 17.07 2.82
C PHE A 170 -11.93 16.60 4.27
N ALA A 171 -12.84 15.65 4.53
CA ALA A 171 -13.22 15.24 5.89
C ALA A 171 -12.04 14.81 6.79
N SER A 172 -11.01 14.21 6.19
CA SER A 172 -9.84 13.68 6.90
C SER A 172 -8.63 14.60 6.93
N VAL A 173 -8.65 15.72 6.19
CA VAL A 173 -7.44 16.53 5.94
C VAL A 173 -7.52 17.97 6.45
N VAL A 174 -8.71 18.56 6.61
CA VAL A 174 -8.86 19.92 7.15
C VAL A 174 -9.44 19.94 8.56
N HIS A 175 -9.19 21.02 9.29
CA HIS A 175 -9.82 21.24 10.59
C HIS A 175 -11.35 21.34 10.49
N ILE A 176 -12.05 20.86 11.53
CA ILE A 176 -13.53 20.76 11.54
C ILE A 176 -14.23 22.10 11.25
N LYS A 177 -13.69 23.23 11.72
CA LYS A 177 -14.27 24.56 11.44
C LYS A 177 -14.26 24.87 9.94
N LEU A 178 -13.17 24.55 9.25
CA LEU A 178 -13.04 24.72 7.81
C LEU A 178 -13.90 23.71 7.06
N LEU A 179 -13.88 22.45 7.48
CA LEU A 179 -14.69 21.38 6.88
C LEU A 179 -16.17 21.76 6.82
N LEU A 180 -16.71 22.26 7.93
CA LEU A 180 -18.11 22.67 8.02
C LEU A 180 -18.48 23.76 7.01
N ARG A 181 -17.57 24.70 6.73
CA ARG A 181 -17.79 25.77 5.75
C ARG A 181 -17.71 25.26 4.31
N LEU A 182 -16.75 24.36 4.04
CA LEU A 182 -16.65 23.69 2.75
C LEU A 182 -17.89 22.82 2.48
N TRP A 183 -18.39 22.11 3.48
CA TRP A 183 -19.57 21.26 3.39
C TRP A 183 -20.88 22.03 3.24
N ASP A 184 -21.03 23.18 3.91
CA ASP A 184 -22.16 24.09 3.68
C ASP A 184 -22.28 24.41 2.17
N LEU A 185 -21.15 24.68 1.50
CA LEU A 185 -21.11 24.97 0.07
C LEU A 185 -21.20 23.71 -0.79
N PHE A 186 -20.52 22.63 -0.45
CA PHE A 186 -20.53 21.38 -1.22
C PHE A 186 -21.94 20.79 -1.31
N PHE A 187 -22.72 20.81 -0.22
CA PHE A 187 -24.10 20.36 -0.23
C PHE A 187 -25.05 21.31 -0.97
N TYR A 188 -24.66 22.57 -1.19
CA TYR A 188 -25.48 23.53 -1.93
C TYR A 188 -25.12 23.63 -3.42
N GLU A 189 -23.84 23.81 -3.75
CA GLU A 189 -23.33 24.01 -5.10
C GLU A 189 -22.92 22.68 -5.78
N GLY A 190 -22.55 21.66 -5.01
CA GLY A 190 -22.08 20.37 -5.52
C GLY A 190 -20.55 20.27 -5.62
N SER A 191 -20.08 19.30 -6.41
CA SER A 191 -18.66 18.93 -6.48
C SER A 191 -17.72 20.00 -7.08
N LEU A 192 -18.25 21.06 -7.70
CA LEU A 192 -17.47 22.23 -8.12
C LEU A 192 -16.66 22.83 -6.96
N VAL A 193 -17.23 22.82 -5.76
CA VAL A 193 -16.59 23.38 -4.55
C VAL A 193 -15.27 22.70 -4.24
N LEU A 194 -15.13 21.40 -4.55
CA LEU A 194 -13.90 20.67 -4.31
C LEU A 194 -12.75 21.26 -5.14
N PHE A 195 -13.00 21.54 -6.42
CA PHE A 195 -12.01 22.17 -7.29
C PHE A 195 -11.67 23.60 -6.85
N GLN A 196 -12.68 24.41 -6.53
CA GLN A 196 -12.47 25.79 -6.10
C GLN A 196 -11.67 25.85 -4.80
N ALA A 197 -12.01 25.01 -3.82
CA ALA A 197 -11.28 24.91 -2.57
C ALA A 197 -9.83 24.48 -2.80
N THR A 198 -9.58 23.41 -3.58
CA THR A 198 -8.21 22.97 -3.90
C THR A 198 -7.39 24.05 -4.60
N LEU A 199 -7.96 24.72 -5.61
CA LEU A 199 -7.26 25.81 -6.31
C LEU A 199 -6.95 26.98 -5.36
N GLY A 200 -7.88 27.33 -4.47
CA GLY A 200 -7.67 28.35 -3.44
C GLY A 200 -6.55 27.97 -2.47
N MET A 201 -6.53 26.73 -1.98
CA MET A 201 -5.50 26.21 -1.07
C MET A 201 -4.11 26.27 -1.72
N LEU A 202 -4.00 25.78 -2.96
CA LEU A 202 -2.75 25.79 -3.71
C LEU A 202 -2.26 27.22 -3.98
N ARG A 203 -3.19 28.14 -4.28
CA ARG A 203 -2.85 29.53 -4.55
C ARG A 203 -2.33 30.27 -3.31
N LEU A 204 -2.92 30.02 -2.13
CA LEU A 204 -2.46 30.61 -0.87
C LEU A 204 -1.02 30.21 -0.53
N LYS A 205 -0.61 29.02 -0.96
CA LYS A 205 0.74 28.46 -0.69
C LYS A 205 1.68 28.53 -1.89
N GLU A 206 1.27 29.11 -3.01
CA GLU A 206 2.04 29.10 -4.26
C GLU A 206 3.43 29.74 -4.12
N GLU A 207 3.56 30.84 -3.39
CA GLU A 207 4.87 31.49 -3.20
C GLU A 207 5.82 30.66 -2.32
N GLU A 208 5.29 29.97 -1.31
CA GLU A 208 6.07 29.06 -0.44
C GLU A 208 6.54 27.82 -1.22
N LEU A 209 5.66 27.26 -2.05
CA LEU A 209 5.98 26.15 -2.94
C LEU A 209 7.08 26.51 -3.95
N ILE A 210 7.00 27.70 -4.55
CA ILE A 210 8.01 28.16 -5.52
C ILE A 210 9.37 28.43 -4.87
N GLN A 211 9.41 28.79 -3.59
CA GLN A 211 10.65 29.03 -2.85
C GLN A 211 11.30 27.74 -2.30
N SER A 212 10.62 26.59 -2.43
CA SER A 212 11.10 25.33 -1.90
C SER A 212 12.35 24.83 -2.64
N GLU A 213 13.32 24.32 -1.90
CA GLU A 213 14.65 23.99 -2.43
C GLU A 213 14.72 22.69 -3.24
N ASN A 214 13.79 21.76 -3.00
CA ASN A 214 13.81 20.43 -3.60
C ASN A 214 12.41 19.79 -3.68
N SER A 215 12.28 18.71 -4.46
CA SER A 215 11.00 18.04 -4.70
C SER A 215 10.34 17.48 -3.42
N ALA A 216 11.14 17.03 -2.44
CA ALA A 216 10.61 16.50 -1.18
C ALA A 216 9.97 17.61 -0.33
N SER A 217 10.61 18.78 -0.25
CA SER A 217 10.06 19.95 0.43
C SER A 217 8.74 20.41 -0.21
N ILE A 218 8.68 20.45 -1.55
CA ILE A 218 7.46 20.78 -2.29
C ILE A 218 6.35 19.76 -1.98
N PHE A 219 6.66 18.45 -2.02
CA PHE A 219 5.69 17.40 -1.73
C PHE A 219 5.15 17.47 -0.29
N ASN A 220 6.02 17.69 0.69
CA ASN A 220 5.64 17.85 2.10
C ASN A 220 4.75 19.08 2.29
N THR A 221 5.17 20.22 1.72
CA THR A 221 4.40 21.47 1.79
C THR A 221 3.01 21.28 1.16
N LEU A 222 2.92 20.65 -0.02
CA LEU A 222 1.66 20.33 -0.69
C LEU A 222 0.76 19.42 0.16
N SER A 223 1.35 18.42 0.82
CA SER A 223 0.62 17.46 1.66
C SER A 223 0.06 18.12 2.93
N ASP A 224 0.80 19.09 3.49
CA ASP A 224 0.43 19.77 4.73
C ASP A 224 -0.55 20.92 4.53
N ILE A 225 -0.74 21.43 3.30
CA ILE A 225 -1.60 22.60 3.01
C ILE A 225 -2.96 22.55 3.73
N PRO A 226 -3.74 21.45 3.66
CA PRO A 226 -5.07 21.42 4.27
C PRO A 226 -5.05 21.62 5.79
N SER A 227 -3.99 21.16 6.47
CA SER A 227 -3.82 21.30 7.92
C SER A 227 -3.38 22.70 8.33
N GLN A 228 -2.70 23.44 7.44
CA GLN A 228 -2.18 24.77 7.72
C GLN A 228 -3.19 25.91 7.51
N ILE A 229 -4.35 25.61 6.91
CA ILE A 229 -5.39 26.61 6.61
C ILE A 229 -6.49 26.53 7.67
N GLU A 230 -6.54 27.52 8.55
CA GLU A 230 -7.58 27.63 9.59
C GLU A 230 -8.71 28.59 9.22
N ASP A 231 -8.41 29.64 8.44
CA ASP A 231 -9.36 30.69 8.09
C ASP A 231 -10.16 30.34 6.82
N ALA A 232 -11.42 29.97 7.02
CA ALA A 232 -12.33 29.63 5.94
C ALA A 232 -12.70 30.83 5.05
N GLU A 233 -12.82 32.03 5.60
CA GLU A 233 -13.21 33.21 4.82
C GLU A 233 -12.06 33.63 3.90
N LEU A 234 -10.81 33.52 4.37
CA LEU A 234 -9.62 33.70 3.54
C LEU A 234 -9.58 32.70 2.38
N LEU A 235 -9.76 31.41 2.67
CA LEU A 235 -9.74 30.37 1.63
C LEU A 235 -10.85 30.57 0.61
N LEU A 236 -12.09 30.77 1.06
CA LEU A 236 -13.24 30.91 0.18
C LEU A 236 -13.16 32.20 -0.65
N GLY A 237 -12.66 33.29 -0.06
CA GLY A 237 -12.39 34.54 -0.77
C GLY A 237 -11.37 34.34 -1.89
N GLU A 238 -10.27 33.64 -1.62
CA GLU A 238 -9.24 33.36 -2.62
C GLU A 238 -9.71 32.39 -3.71
N ALA A 239 -10.44 31.34 -3.32
CA ALA A 239 -11.06 30.38 -4.23
C ALA A 239 -12.04 31.08 -5.20
N MET A 240 -12.88 32.00 -4.69
CA MET A 240 -13.81 32.77 -5.52
C MET A 240 -13.08 33.79 -6.40
N ARG A 241 -12.02 34.43 -5.91
CA ARG A 241 -11.20 35.35 -6.69
C ARG A 241 -10.50 34.66 -7.86
N LEU A 242 -9.98 33.46 -7.64
CA LEU A 242 -9.24 32.70 -8.63
C LEU A 242 -10.18 31.98 -9.61
N ALA A 243 -11.17 31.25 -9.10
CA ALA A 243 -11.99 30.30 -9.86
C ALA A 243 -13.50 30.58 -9.76
N GLY A 244 -13.91 31.82 -9.44
CA GLY A 244 -15.33 32.19 -9.33
C GLY A 244 -16.10 32.20 -10.66
N SER A 245 -15.40 32.23 -11.79
CA SER A 245 -15.98 32.07 -13.13
C SER A 245 -16.10 30.62 -13.58
N LEU A 246 -15.54 29.67 -12.82
CA LEU A 246 -15.65 28.25 -13.10
C LEU A 246 -17.11 27.81 -12.89
N THR A 247 -17.67 27.13 -13.88
CA THR A 247 -19.06 26.67 -13.86
C THR A 247 -19.13 25.15 -13.88
N ASP A 248 -20.22 24.58 -13.36
CA ASP A 248 -20.48 23.14 -13.42
C ASP A 248 -20.42 22.60 -14.85
N MET A 249 -20.95 23.36 -15.82
CA MET A 249 -20.93 22.97 -17.23
C MET A 249 -19.50 22.87 -17.79
N ALA A 250 -18.58 23.73 -17.36
CA ALA A 250 -17.18 23.67 -17.75
C ALA A 250 -16.48 22.42 -17.16
N VAL A 251 -16.68 22.17 -15.86
CA VAL A 251 -16.17 20.98 -15.17
C VAL A 251 -16.72 19.72 -15.82
N GLU A 252 -18.03 19.65 -16.05
CA GLU A 252 -18.72 18.51 -16.64
C GLU A 252 -18.27 18.24 -18.08
N THR A 253 -18.00 19.30 -18.86
CA THR A 253 -17.40 19.16 -20.20
C THR A 253 -16.03 18.50 -20.13
N GLN A 254 -15.19 18.90 -19.19
CA GLN A 254 -13.88 18.26 -18.98
C GLN A 254 -14.02 16.83 -18.42
N ARG A 255 -14.99 16.58 -17.53
CA ARG A 255 -15.27 15.23 -17.01
C ARG A 255 -15.60 14.27 -18.13
N ARG A 256 -16.57 14.59 -19.01
CA ARG A 256 -16.93 13.74 -20.14
C ARG A 256 -15.75 13.47 -21.06
N LYS A 257 -14.96 14.51 -21.34
CA LYS A 257 -13.74 14.37 -22.15
C LYS A 257 -12.75 13.40 -21.49
N HIS A 258 -12.40 13.61 -20.23
CA HIS A 258 -11.40 12.80 -19.53
C HIS A 258 -11.86 11.38 -19.20
N LEU A 259 -13.16 11.20 -18.92
CA LEU A 259 -13.78 9.89 -18.73
C LEU A 259 -13.75 9.07 -20.02
N ALA A 260 -14.06 9.68 -21.17
CA ALA A 260 -13.98 9.00 -22.47
C ALA A 260 -12.56 8.50 -22.75
N TYR A 261 -11.53 9.28 -22.39
CA TYR A 261 -10.14 8.84 -22.48
C TYR A 261 -9.84 7.66 -21.55
N LEU A 262 -10.32 7.67 -20.30
CA LEU A 262 -10.11 6.57 -19.35
C LEU A 262 -10.80 5.26 -19.81
N ILE A 263 -12.01 5.35 -20.32
CA ILE A 263 -12.76 4.19 -20.82
C ILE A 263 -12.10 3.60 -22.08
N ALA A 264 -11.61 4.45 -22.98
CA ALA A 264 -10.91 4.00 -24.18
C ALA A 264 -9.58 3.27 -23.85
N ASP A 265 -8.90 3.70 -22.79
CA ASP A 265 -7.65 3.11 -22.30
C ASP A 265 -7.89 1.73 -21.67
N GLN A 266 -8.92 1.59 -20.81
CA GLN A 266 -9.31 0.29 -20.24
C GLN A 266 -9.85 -0.70 -21.29
N GLY A 267 -10.54 -0.22 -22.33
CA GLY A 267 -11.06 -1.04 -23.42
C GLY A 267 -10.00 -1.65 -24.34
N GLN A 268 -8.77 -1.11 -24.38
CA GLN A 268 -7.65 -1.70 -25.13
C GLN A 268 -6.97 -2.87 -24.40
N LEU A 269 -7.07 -2.92 -23.07
CA LEU A 269 -6.48 -3.99 -22.24
C LEU A 269 -7.31 -5.29 -22.22
N LEU A 270 -8.61 -5.23 -22.53
CA LEU A 270 -9.56 -6.35 -22.43
C LEU A 270 -9.89 -7.04 -23.78
N GLY A 271 -8.91 -7.13 -24.68
CA GLY A 271 -9.09 -7.79 -25.97
C GLY A 271 -9.03 -9.32 -25.91
N THR A 272 -10.14 -10.00 -25.58
CA THR A 272 -10.73 -11.19 -26.25
C THR A 272 -11.50 -12.12 -25.29
N SER A 273 -12.83 -12.04 -25.29
CA SER A 273 -13.76 -13.18 -25.50
C SER A 273 -15.22 -12.78 -25.24
N ALA A 274 -16.11 -13.33 -26.07
CA ALA A 274 -17.58 -13.30 -26.05
C ALA A 274 -18.29 -12.11 -26.73
N THR A 275 -19.15 -12.50 -27.67
CA THR A 275 -19.88 -11.74 -28.70
C THR A 275 -21.25 -11.24 -28.23
N THR A 276 -21.69 -10.05 -28.64
CA THR A 276 -22.80 -9.86 -29.63
C THR A 276 -23.17 -8.38 -29.83
N ASN A 277 -23.16 -7.98 -31.11
CA ASN A 277 -23.90 -6.92 -31.79
C ASN A 277 -24.48 -5.72 -31.01
N LEU A 278 -23.82 -4.56 -31.13
CA LEU A 278 -24.52 -3.31 -31.50
C LEU A 278 -23.60 -2.36 -32.32
N SER A 279 -24.03 -2.10 -33.56
CA SER A 279 -23.71 -0.99 -34.47
C SER A 279 -22.28 -0.75 -34.98
N GLN A 280 -22.07 -1.31 -36.18
CA GLN A 280 -21.02 -1.18 -37.21
C GLN A 280 -20.63 0.24 -37.72
N VAL A 281 -20.67 1.32 -36.93
CA VAL A 281 -20.38 2.68 -37.48
C VAL A 281 -18.94 3.18 -37.24
N VAL A 282 -18.13 2.58 -36.36
CA VAL A 282 -16.78 3.11 -36.05
C VAL A 282 -15.61 2.29 -36.65
N ARG A 283 -15.89 1.19 -37.37
CA ARG A 283 -14.85 0.26 -37.83
C ARG A 283 -14.10 0.65 -39.12
N ARG A 284 -14.16 1.92 -39.54
CA ARG A 284 -13.40 2.44 -40.70
C ARG A 284 -12.61 3.70 -40.34
N ARG A 285 -11.63 3.58 -39.43
CA ARG A 285 -10.51 4.54 -39.37
C ARG A 285 -9.32 4.04 -38.55
N THR A 286 -8.83 2.83 -38.82
CA THR A 286 -7.52 2.41 -38.33
C THR A 286 -6.82 1.50 -39.33
N GLN A 287 -6.20 2.13 -40.33
CA GLN A 287 -5.01 1.61 -40.97
C GLN A 287 -4.33 2.76 -41.73
N ARG A 288 -3.53 3.55 -41.00
CA ARG A 288 -2.45 4.29 -41.64
C ARG A 288 -1.25 4.26 -40.73
N ARG A 289 -0.32 3.36 -41.06
CA ARG A 289 1.08 3.41 -40.65
C ARG A 289 1.58 4.86 -40.77
N LYS A 290 2.19 5.41 -39.73
CA LYS A 290 3.00 6.64 -39.78
C LYS A 290 4.24 6.37 -38.94
N SER A 291 5.40 6.06 -39.51
CA SER A 291 6.33 6.95 -40.23
C SER A 291 6.74 8.16 -39.38
N GLY A 292 8.02 8.18 -38.98
CA GLY A 292 8.65 9.11 -38.03
C GLY A 292 8.83 10.55 -38.51
N LEU A 293 7.84 11.11 -39.21
CA LEU A 293 7.83 12.50 -39.67
C LEU A 293 6.76 13.34 -38.96
N THR A 294 6.02 12.76 -38.02
CA THR A 294 5.01 13.45 -37.18
C THR A 294 5.55 13.92 -35.83
N SER A 295 6.71 13.41 -35.38
CA SER A 295 7.35 13.80 -34.11
C SER A 295 8.02 15.18 -34.14
N LEU A 296 8.14 15.81 -35.32
CA LEU A 296 8.85 17.08 -35.50
C LEU A 296 7.93 18.31 -35.60
N LEU A 297 6.60 18.14 -35.51
CA LEU A 297 5.65 19.25 -35.67
C LEU A 297 4.66 19.44 -34.50
N PHE A 298 4.43 18.44 -33.65
CA PHE A 298 3.54 18.57 -32.48
C PHE A 298 4.07 17.71 -31.32
N GLY A 299 4.66 18.34 -30.30
CA GLY A 299 5.21 17.67 -29.11
C GLY A 299 4.15 17.15 -28.13
N VAL A 300 3.19 16.35 -28.59
CA VAL A 300 2.01 15.92 -27.81
C VAL A 300 2.11 14.46 -27.30
N ASP A 301 3.11 13.68 -27.72
CA ASP A 301 3.17 12.24 -27.40
C ASP A 301 3.78 11.89 -26.03
N ASP A 302 4.54 12.78 -25.37
CA ASP A 302 5.17 12.45 -24.08
C ASP A 302 4.19 12.44 -22.90
N LEU A 303 3.17 13.31 -22.92
CA LEU A 303 2.22 13.45 -21.81
C LEU A 303 1.23 12.28 -21.71
N GLU A 304 0.81 11.70 -22.84
CA GLU A 304 -0.06 10.51 -22.86
C GLU A 304 0.70 9.25 -22.46
N ALA A 305 1.97 9.12 -22.89
CA ALA A 305 2.84 8.03 -22.46
C ALA A 305 3.18 8.12 -20.97
N LEU A 306 3.31 9.33 -20.40
CA LEU A 306 3.51 9.53 -18.96
C LEU A 306 2.27 9.16 -18.15
N LYS A 307 1.07 9.57 -18.60
CA LYS A 307 -0.21 9.26 -17.95
C LYS A 307 -0.52 7.77 -17.85
N ALA A 308 -0.23 6.99 -18.90
CA ALA A 308 -0.43 5.54 -18.90
C ALA A 308 0.55 4.84 -17.94
N LYS A 309 1.78 5.37 -17.81
CA LYS A 309 2.78 4.85 -16.85
C LYS A 309 2.37 5.11 -15.40
N ASN A 310 1.84 6.29 -15.09
CA ASN A 310 1.47 6.66 -13.72
C ASN A 310 0.22 5.93 -13.19
N ILE A 311 -0.76 5.67 -14.07
CA ILE A 311 -1.90 4.79 -13.73
C ILE A 311 -1.37 3.40 -13.39
N LYS A 312 -0.44 2.88 -14.19
CA LYS A 312 0.13 1.56 -13.94
C LYS A 312 0.91 1.51 -12.63
N GLN A 313 1.61 2.59 -12.28
CA GLN A 313 2.28 2.71 -10.98
C GLN A 313 1.30 2.60 -9.80
N THR A 314 0.20 3.33 -9.84
CA THR A 314 -0.80 3.31 -8.76
C THR A 314 -1.43 1.91 -8.60
N GLU A 315 -1.76 1.26 -9.71
CA GLU A 315 -2.27 -0.12 -9.73
C GLU A 315 -1.27 -1.10 -9.09
N LEU A 316 0.01 -1.02 -9.48
CA LEU A 316 1.05 -1.92 -8.97
C LEU A 316 1.28 -1.77 -7.46
N VAL A 317 1.20 -0.55 -6.92
CA VAL A 317 1.32 -0.32 -5.47
C VAL A 317 0.07 -0.80 -4.72
N ALA A 318 -1.13 -0.60 -5.29
CA ALA A 318 -2.36 -1.12 -4.72
C ALA A 318 -2.37 -2.66 -4.68
N ASP A 319 -1.93 -3.32 -5.75
CA ASP A 319 -1.78 -4.78 -5.83
C ASP A 319 -0.78 -5.30 -4.80
N LEU A 320 0.36 -4.62 -4.64
CA LEU A 320 1.35 -4.97 -3.63
C LEU A 320 0.76 -4.85 -2.22
N ARG A 321 0.09 -3.74 -1.91
CA ARG A 321 -0.52 -3.50 -0.60
C ARG A 321 -1.56 -4.56 -0.27
N GLU A 322 -2.42 -4.91 -1.22
CA GLU A 322 -3.39 -5.98 -1.03
C GLU A 322 -2.71 -7.34 -0.82
N ALA A 323 -1.64 -7.65 -1.55
CA ALA A 323 -0.87 -8.87 -1.33
C ALA A 323 -0.25 -8.95 0.07
N ILE A 324 0.33 -7.85 0.56
CA ILE A 324 0.89 -7.72 1.92
C ILE A 324 -0.21 -7.92 2.96
N LEU A 325 -1.37 -7.27 2.81
CA LEU A 325 -2.48 -7.38 3.74
C LEU A 325 -3.05 -8.80 3.80
N ARG A 326 -3.08 -9.53 2.68
CA ARG A 326 -3.50 -10.95 2.68
C ARG A 326 -2.55 -11.83 3.48
N VAL A 327 -1.23 -11.65 3.29
CA VAL A 327 -0.22 -12.34 4.09
C VAL A 327 -0.39 -11.99 5.57
N ALA A 328 -0.49 -10.71 5.92
CA ALA A 328 -0.62 -10.27 7.31
C ALA A 328 -1.89 -10.78 7.99
N ARG A 329 -3.04 -10.74 7.31
CA ARG A 329 -4.31 -11.28 7.82
C ARG A 329 -4.24 -12.80 8.04
N HIS A 330 -3.52 -13.52 7.18
CA HIS A 330 -3.26 -14.96 7.38
C HIS A 330 -2.54 -15.23 8.71
N PHE A 331 -1.51 -14.43 9.04
CA PHE A 331 -0.84 -14.53 10.33
C PHE A 331 -1.77 -14.22 11.51
N GLN A 332 -2.60 -13.18 11.40
CA GLN A 332 -3.56 -12.81 12.45
C GLN A 332 -4.65 -13.88 12.67
N CYS A 333 -5.07 -14.57 11.62
CA CYS A 333 -6.07 -15.63 11.70
C CYS A 333 -5.49 -16.96 12.20
N THR A 334 -4.23 -17.26 11.86
CA THR A 334 -3.62 -18.57 12.12
C THR A 334 -2.87 -18.62 13.45
N ASP A 335 -2.32 -17.50 13.91
CA ASP A 335 -1.58 -17.41 15.16
C ASP A 335 -2.10 -16.25 16.03
N PRO A 336 -2.80 -16.54 17.14
CA PRO A 336 -3.41 -15.53 18.01
C PRO A 336 -2.42 -14.49 18.57
N LYS A 337 -1.13 -14.81 18.65
CA LYS A 337 -0.09 -13.85 19.09
C LYS A 337 -0.02 -12.63 18.17
N ASN A 338 -0.43 -12.78 16.92
CA ASN A 338 -0.33 -11.74 15.91
C ASN A 338 -1.57 -10.82 15.83
N CYS A 339 -2.68 -11.13 16.54
CA CYS A 339 -3.93 -10.36 16.42
C CYS A 339 -3.79 -8.87 16.81
N SER A 340 -2.83 -8.53 17.68
CA SER A 340 -2.57 -7.15 18.09
C SER A 340 -1.57 -6.40 17.21
N VAL A 341 -1.03 -7.03 16.16
CA VAL A 341 -0.08 -6.39 15.24
C VAL A 341 -0.81 -5.37 14.37
N GLU A 342 -0.34 -4.13 14.37
CA GLU A 342 -0.87 -3.08 13.50
C GLU A 342 -0.45 -3.30 12.05
N LEU A 343 -1.42 -3.23 11.13
CA LEU A 343 -1.20 -3.46 9.69
C LEU A 343 -1.09 -2.17 8.87
N THR A 344 -1.13 -1.02 9.53
CA THR A 344 -0.98 0.28 8.88
C THR A 344 0.51 0.53 8.63
N PRO A 345 0.95 0.74 7.38
CA PRO A 345 2.33 1.13 7.13
C PRO A 345 2.61 2.51 7.75
N ASP A 346 3.74 2.64 8.43
CA ASP A 346 4.23 3.90 8.96
C ASP A 346 5.12 4.59 7.90
N TYR A 347 4.62 5.66 7.30
CA TYR A 347 5.32 6.46 6.29
C TYR A 347 6.11 7.64 6.89
N SER A 348 6.23 7.72 8.22
CA SER A 348 7.00 8.77 8.89
C SER A 348 8.50 8.64 8.62
N MET A 349 9.20 9.78 8.59
CA MET A 349 10.66 9.81 8.43
C MET A 349 11.38 9.18 9.62
N GLU A 350 10.79 9.30 10.82
CA GLU A 350 11.27 8.68 12.05
C GLU A 350 11.22 7.15 11.97
N SER A 351 10.22 6.57 11.30
CA SER A 351 10.19 5.13 11.04
C SER A 351 11.34 4.71 10.13
N HIS A 352 11.61 5.47 9.06
CA HIS A 352 12.69 5.16 8.13
C HIS A 352 14.08 5.20 8.76
N GLN A 353 14.36 6.22 9.58
CA GLN A 353 15.66 6.36 10.25
C GLN A 353 15.94 5.21 11.22
N ARG A 354 14.89 4.62 11.79
CA ARG A 354 14.98 3.49 12.72
C ARG A 354 15.14 2.13 12.06
N ASP A 355 15.03 2.00 10.74
CA ASP A 355 15.06 0.69 10.06
C ASP A 355 16.35 -0.10 10.34
N HIS A 356 17.50 0.57 10.24
CA HIS A 356 18.79 -0.07 10.50
C HIS A 356 18.97 -0.43 11.98
N GLU A 357 18.54 0.45 12.89
CA GLU A 357 18.57 0.19 14.33
C GLU A 357 17.68 -1.00 14.70
N ASN A 358 16.47 -1.06 14.13
CA ASN A 358 15.52 -2.16 14.33
C ASN A 358 16.07 -3.49 13.80
N TYR A 359 16.73 -3.48 12.64
CA TYR A 359 17.41 -4.65 12.09
C TYR A 359 18.52 -5.15 13.03
N VAL A 360 19.39 -4.26 13.51
CA VAL A 360 20.46 -4.60 14.45
C VAL A 360 19.89 -5.08 15.79
N ALA A 361 18.83 -4.45 16.31
CA ALA A 361 18.19 -4.82 17.55
C ALA A 361 17.50 -6.19 17.47
N CYS A 362 16.81 -6.48 16.36
CA CYS A 362 16.22 -7.77 16.08
C CYS A 362 17.27 -8.88 16.11
N SER A 363 18.38 -8.69 15.38
CA SER A 363 19.47 -9.66 15.32
C SER A 363 20.08 -9.96 16.70
N ARG A 364 20.02 -9.01 17.64
CA ARG A 364 20.50 -9.19 19.02
C ARG A 364 19.62 -10.06 19.93
N SER A 365 18.38 -10.40 19.54
CA SER A 365 17.49 -11.26 20.35
C SER A 365 17.75 -12.77 20.09
N HIS A 366 18.78 -13.31 20.75
CA HIS A 366 19.35 -14.63 20.47
C HIS A 366 18.64 -15.78 21.23
N ARG A 367 17.63 -16.41 20.62
CA ARG A 367 17.24 -17.79 20.99
C ARG A 367 17.21 -18.68 19.75
N ARG A 368 18.30 -19.43 19.54
CA ARG A 368 18.40 -20.45 18.48
C ARG A 368 17.31 -21.49 18.66
N ARG A 369 16.72 -21.98 17.57
CA ARG A 369 15.65 -22.98 17.63
C ARG A 369 15.80 -24.05 16.56
N ALA A 370 15.28 -25.23 16.85
CA ALA A 370 15.22 -26.34 15.91
C ALA A 370 13.80 -26.92 15.85
N LYS A 371 13.40 -27.36 14.66
CA LYS A 371 12.18 -28.12 14.39
C LYS A 371 12.49 -29.59 14.50
N ALA A 372 11.71 -30.30 15.29
CA ALA A 372 11.79 -31.75 15.33
C ALA A 372 11.37 -32.35 13.97
N LEU A 373 12.26 -33.15 13.37
CA LEU A 373 11.97 -33.91 12.15
C LEU A 373 11.30 -35.24 12.46
N LEU A 374 11.49 -35.72 13.69
CA LEU A 374 11.07 -37.03 14.21
C LEU A 374 10.52 -36.87 15.63
N ASP A 375 9.79 -37.88 16.10
CA ASP A 375 9.44 -38.00 17.52
C ASP A 375 10.68 -38.48 18.32
N PHE A 376 10.87 -37.93 19.52
CA PHE A 376 11.88 -38.37 20.48
C PHE A 376 11.21 -38.50 21.85
N GLU A 377 11.06 -39.73 22.32
CA GLU A 377 10.46 -40.02 23.62
C GLU A 377 11.50 -39.87 24.73
N ARG A 378 11.15 -39.11 25.78
CA ARG A 378 11.96 -38.96 26.99
C ARG A 378 11.91 -40.23 27.82
N HIS A 379 13.05 -40.85 28.07
CA HIS A 379 13.21 -42.02 28.92
C HIS A 379 13.90 -41.65 30.25
N ASP A 380 14.85 -40.72 30.20
CA ASP A 380 15.60 -40.26 31.37
C ASP A 380 15.32 -38.80 31.74
N ASP A 381 15.69 -38.42 32.96
CA ASP A 381 15.35 -37.10 33.50
C ASP A 381 16.11 -35.94 32.83
N ASP A 382 17.26 -36.22 32.24
CA ASP A 382 18.12 -35.27 31.53
C ASP A 382 17.78 -35.16 30.03
N GLU A 383 16.93 -36.02 29.49
CA GLU A 383 16.47 -36.00 28.10
C GLU A 383 15.31 -35.00 27.88
N LEU A 384 15.29 -34.36 26.72
CA LEU A 384 14.19 -33.50 26.26
C LEU A 384 13.34 -34.22 25.23
N GLY A 385 12.20 -34.77 25.65
CA GLY A 385 11.24 -35.39 24.73
C GLY A 385 10.45 -34.37 23.91
N PHE A 386 10.18 -34.70 22.65
CA PHE A 386 9.42 -33.88 21.70
C PHE A 386 8.75 -34.74 20.63
N ARG A 387 7.78 -34.15 19.92
CA ARG A 387 7.11 -34.72 18.75
C ARG A 387 7.62 -34.06 17.48
N LYS A 388 7.48 -34.76 16.36
CA LYS A 388 7.72 -34.22 15.03
C LYS A 388 6.96 -32.90 14.87
N ASN A 389 7.66 -31.90 14.34
CA ASN A 389 7.29 -30.49 14.18
C ASN A 389 7.31 -29.63 15.45
N ASP A 390 7.66 -30.15 16.63
CA ASP A 390 7.88 -29.32 17.81
C ASP A 390 9.06 -28.37 17.61
N ILE A 391 8.97 -27.20 18.25
CA ILE A 391 9.94 -26.10 18.12
C ILE A 391 10.74 -25.98 19.40
N ILE A 392 11.95 -26.50 19.36
CA ILE A 392 12.84 -26.60 20.50
C ILE A 392 13.74 -25.36 20.53
N THR A 393 13.81 -24.67 21.67
CA THR A 393 14.80 -23.63 21.89
C THR A 393 16.15 -24.28 22.16
N ILE A 394 17.12 -24.10 21.28
CA ILE A 394 18.48 -24.61 21.43
C ILE A 394 19.20 -23.75 22.46
N VAL A 395 19.64 -24.37 23.55
CA VAL A 395 20.39 -23.76 24.63
C VAL A 395 21.90 -24.01 24.49
N SER A 396 22.31 -25.16 23.94
CA SER A 396 23.73 -25.46 23.69
C SER A 396 23.92 -26.44 22.54
N GLN A 397 24.93 -26.18 21.71
CA GLN A 397 25.40 -27.04 20.60
C GLN A 397 26.88 -27.38 20.73
N LYS A 398 27.42 -27.41 21.96
CA LYS A 398 28.84 -27.69 22.20
C LYS A 398 29.25 -29.09 21.70
N ASP A 399 28.31 -30.01 21.60
CA ASP A 399 28.49 -31.36 21.09
C ASP A 399 27.80 -31.50 19.73
N GLU A 400 28.45 -32.16 18.77
CA GLU A 400 27.94 -32.31 17.40
C GLU A 400 26.73 -33.25 17.29
N HIS A 401 26.56 -34.15 18.26
CA HIS A 401 25.56 -35.21 18.23
C HIS A 401 24.44 -34.98 19.26
N CYS A 402 24.74 -34.29 20.36
CA CYS A 402 23.85 -34.14 21.50
C CYS A 402 23.69 -32.65 21.87
N TRP A 403 22.52 -32.08 21.57
CA TRP A 403 22.24 -30.67 21.86
C TRP A 403 21.39 -30.53 23.12
N VAL A 404 21.55 -29.43 23.84
CA VAL A 404 20.68 -29.10 24.97
C VAL A 404 19.65 -28.09 24.50
N GLY A 405 18.38 -28.33 24.81
CA GLY A 405 17.30 -27.41 24.47
C GLY A 405 16.23 -27.30 25.53
N GLU A 406 15.27 -26.43 25.26
CA GLU A 406 14.12 -26.13 26.09
C GLU A 406 12.84 -26.16 25.25
N LEU A 407 11.82 -26.88 25.72
CA LEU A 407 10.50 -26.98 25.11
C LEU A 407 9.44 -27.02 26.23
N ASN A 408 8.43 -26.15 26.17
CA ASN A 408 7.36 -26.05 27.17
C ASN A 408 7.87 -25.91 28.63
N GLY A 409 8.98 -25.20 28.82
CA GLY A 409 9.61 -25.00 30.13
C GLY A 409 10.40 -26.21 30.67
N LEU A 410 10.43 -27.33 29.92
CA LEU A 410 11.30 -28.47 30.19
C LEU A 410 12.60 -28.29 29.45
N ARG A 411 13.72 -28.61 30.10
CA ARG A 411 15.06 -28.49 29.53
C ARG A 411 15.78 -29.83 29.65
N GLY A 412 16.44 -30.25 28.57
CA GLY A 412 17.18 -31.51 28.51
C GLY A 412 17.98 -31.62 27.23
N TRP A 413 18.72 -32.72 27.09
CA TRP A 413 19.47 -33.01 25.88
C TRP A 413 18.62 -33.76 24.85
N PHE A 414 18.99 -33.63 23.58
CA PHE A 414 18.38 -34.37 22.49
C PHE A 414 19.34 -34.61 21.31
N PRO A 415 19.09 -35.62 20.47
CA PRO A 415 19.93 -35.90 19.32
C PRO A 415 19.84 -34.79 18.25
N ALA A 416 20.97 -34.20 17.89
CA ALA A 416 21.06 -33.15 16.86
C ALA A 416 20.49 -33.59 15.50
N LYS A 417 20.61 -34.88 15.18
CA LYS A 417 20.11 -35.46 13.91
C LYS A 417 18.58 -35.54 13.81
N PHE A 418 17.87 -35.39 14.93
CA PHE A 418 16.41 -35.51 14.98
C PHE A 418 15.72 -34.18 14.72
N VAL A 419 16.50 -33.12 14.55
CA VAL A 419 15.99 -31.77 14.39
C VAL A 419 16.64 -31.08 13.19
N GLU A 420 15.94 -30.10 12.66
CA GLU A 420 16.43 -29.15 11.67
C GLU A 420 16.49 -27.76 12.32
N VAL A 421 17.64 -27.09 12.25
CA VAL A 421 17.75 -25.72 12.79
C VAL A 421 16.86 -24.80 11.95
N LEU A 422 15.90 -24.12 12.59
CA LEU A 422 14.84 -23.38 11.91
C LEU A 422 15.27 -22.01 11.40
N ASP A 423 16.12 -21.34 12.16
CA ASP A 423 16.80 -20.12 11.75
C ASP A 423 17.84 -19.75 12.81
N GLU A 424 19.00 -19.29 12.37
CA GLU A 424 20.08 -18.80 13.21
C GLU A 424 19.87 -17.32 13.60
N ARG A 425 18.88 -16.61 13.03
CA ARG A 425 18.60 -15.19 13.32
C ARG A 425 17.14 -14.88 13.74
N SER A 426 16.91 -15.03 15.04
CA SER A 426 16.36 -13.96 15.90
C SER A 426 14.91 -13.44 15.81
N LYS A 427 13.84 -14.24 15.60
CA LYS A 427 12.46 -13.87 16.08
C LYS A 427 11.55 -15.07 16.43
N GLU A 428 10.50 -14.87 17.24
CA GLU A 428 9.51 -15.90 17.62
C GLU A 428 8.78 -16.53 16.40
N TYR A 429 9.26 -17.68 15.94
CA TYR A 429 8.58 -18.73 15.17
C TYR A 429 7.08 -18.68 15.32
N SER A 430 6.42 -18.65 14.17
CA SER A 430 4.99 -18.75 14.02
C SER A 430 4.69 -19.88 13.03
N ILE A 431 3.78 -20.78 13.41
CA ILE A 431 3.28 -21.84 12.52
C ILE A 431 2.64 -21.26 11.26
N ALA A 432 2.14 -20.01 11.33
CA ALA A 432 1.50 -19.33 10.21
C ALA A 432 2.48 -18.99 9.09
N GLY A 433 3.77 -18.85 9.41
CA GLY A 433 4.83 -18.50 8.48
C GLY A 433 5.66 -19.67 7.96
N ASP A 434 5.42 -20.89 8.46
CA ASP A 434 6.17 -22.10 8.12
C ASP A 434 5.51 -22.84 6.95
N ASP A 435 6.14 -22.83 5.77
CA ASP A 435 5.56 -23.45 4.57
C ASP A 435 5.55 -24.98 4.58
N ALA A 436 6.30 -25.61 5.49
CA ALA A 436 6.22 -27.05 5.72
C ALA A 436 5.07 -27.46 6.67
N VAL A 437 4.44 -26.50 7.37
CA VAL A 437 3.29 -26.73 8.26
C VAL A 437 2.01 -26.16 7.67
N THR A 438 2.06 -24.94 7.15
CA THR A 438 0.89 -24.18 6.68
C THR A 438 1.04 -23.85 5.20
N GLU A 439 0.58 -24.75 4.33
CA GLU A 439 0.71 -24.61 2.87
C GLU A 439 0.12 -23.29 2.32
N ALA A 440 -0.91 -22.74 2.97
CA ALA A 440 -1.52 -21.46 2.57
C ALA A 440 -0.53 -20.29 2.51
N VAL A 441 0.52 -20.30 3.34
CA VAL A 441 1.55 -19.23 3.31
C VAL A 441 2.33 -19.26 1.99
N THR A 442 2.52 -20.45 1.41
CA THR A 442 3.19 -20.63 0.11
C THR A 442 2.41 -19.95 -1.00
N ASP A 443 1.10 -20.18 -1.08
CA ASP A 443 0.23 -19.58 -2.11
C ASP A 443 0.14 -18.06 -1.96
N LEU A 444 0.06 -17.56 -0.73
CA LEU A 444 0.03 -16.13 -0.46
C LEU A 444 1.35 -15.46 -0.85
N VAL A 445 2.48 -16.01 -0.43
CA VAL A 445 3.79 -15.43 -0.71
C VAL A 445 4.18 -15.62 -2.18
N ARG A 446 4.27 -16.86 -2.66
CA ARG A 446 4.77 -17.15 -4.01
C ARG A 446 3.73 -16.90 -5.10
N GLY A 447 2.44 -17.06 -4.79
CA GLY A 447 1.34 -16.88 -5.75
C GLY A 447 0.74 -15.49 -5.79
N THR A 448 0.90 -14.68 -4.73
CA THR A 448 0.32 -13.31 -4.67
C THR A 448 1.38 -12.23 -4.48
N LEU A 449 2.18 -12.30 -3.41
CA LEU A 449 3.18 -11.27 -3.08
C LEU A 449 4.32 -11.20 -4.10
N CYS A 450 4.90 -12.34 -4.47
CA CYS A 450 6.01 -12.36 -5.41
C CYS A 450 5.65 -11.85 -6.81
N PRO A 451 4.48 -12.20 -7.40
CA PRO A 451 4.04 -11.60 -8.67
C PRO A 451 3.84 -10.09 -8.58
N ALA A 452 3.28 -9.57 -7.48
CA ALA A 452 3.11 -8.13 -7.28
C ALA A 452 4.48 -7.41 -7.23
N LEU A 453 5.44 -7.95 -6.49
CA LEU A 453 6.81 -7.44 -6.45
C LEU A 453 7.50 -7.54 -7.80
N LYS A 454 7.39 -8.68 -8.49
CA LYS A 454 7.94 -8.85 -9.84
C LYS A 454 7.41 -7.79 -10.80
N ALA A 455 6.10 -7.53 -10.78
CA ALA A 455 5.49 -6.53 -11.65
C ALA A 455 6.02 -5.10 -11.38
N LEU A 456 6.34 -4.76 -10.12
CA LEU A 456 7.02 -3.52 -9.76
C LEU A 456 8.45 -3.46 -10.32
N PHE A 457 9.23 -4.53 -10.21
CA PHE A 457 10.57 -4.60 -10.79
C PHE A 457 10.56 -4.69 -12.33
N GLU A 458 9.49 -5.16 -12.96
CA GLU A 458 9.38 -5.12 -14.42
C GLU A 458 8.97 -3.73 -14.93
N HIS A 459 8.32 -2.94 -14.09
CA HIS A 459 7.83 -1.61 -14.45
C HIS A 459 9.00 -0.63 -14.63
N GLY A 460 9.29 -0.31 -15.90
CA GLY A 460 10.36 0.60 -16.26
C GLY A 460 11.71 -0.07 -16.50
N LEU A 461 11.76 -1.40 -16.53
CA LEU A 461 12.93 -2.14 -16.96
C LEU A 461 13.24 -1.86 -18.45
N LYS A 462 14.49 -1.49 -18.76
CA LYS A 462 14.93 -1.18 -20.12
C LYS A 462 15.05 -2.46 -20.95
N LYS A 463 14.39 -2.47 -22.11
CA LYS A 463 14.52 -3.57 -23.09
C LYS A 463 15.77 -3.37 -23.95
N PRO A 464 16.56 -4.42 -24.23
CA PRO A 464 17.75 -4.30 -25.08
C PRO A 464 17.36 -3.96 -26.54
N SER A 465 18.20 -3.16 -27.20
CA SER A 465 18.01 -2.74 -28.59
C SER A 465 18.47 -3.81 -29.59
N LEU A 466 17.55 -4.20 -30.48
CA LEU A 466 17.65 -5.03 -31.71
C LEU A 466 18.44 -6.38 -31.72
N LEU A 467 19.40 -6.63 -30.83
CA LEU A 467 20.23 -7.85 -30.77
C LEU A 467 20.11 -8.61 -29.42
N GLY A 468 18.97 -8.42 -28.73
CA GLY A 468 18.35 -9.38 -27.80
C GLY A 468 19.22 -10.06 -26.74
N GLY A 469 19.55 -9.34 -25.67
CA GLY A 469 19.92 -9.98 -24.39
C GLY A 469 18.70 -10.34 -23.54
N ALA A 470 18.85 -11.25 -22.57
CA ALA A 470 17.82 -11.49 -21.58
C ALA A 470 17.56 -10.20 -20.76
N CYS A 471 16.29 -9.87 -20.52
CA CYS A 471 15.84 -8.69 -19.80
C CYS A 471 14.91 -9.15 -18.69
N HIS A 472 15.42 -9.20 -17.46
CA HIS A 472 14.70 -9.73 -16.31
C HIS A 472 15.17 -9.05 -15.01
N PRO A 473 14.29 -8.78 -14.04
CA PRO A 473 14.65 -8.21 -12.74
C PRO A 473 15.83 -8.90 -12.04
N TRP A 474 15.91 -10.23 -12.14
CA TRP A 474 16.99 -11.03 -11.55
C TRP A 474 18.39 -10.55 -11.94
N LEU A 475 18.61 -10.22 -13.23
CA LEU A 475 19.91 -9.78 -13.72
C LEU A 475 20.32 -8.42 -13.15
N PHE A 476 19.34 -7.53 -12.95
CA PHE A 476 19.58 -6.27 -12.27
C PHE A 476 19.95 -6.50 -10.80
N ILE A 477 19.20 -7.34 -10.10
CA ILE A 477 19.43 -7.64 -8.67
C ILE A 477 20.82 -8.25 -8.48
N GLU A 478 21.21 -9.18 -9.36
CA GLU A 478 22.53 -9.81 -9.34
C GLU A 478 23.67 -8.81 -9.55
N GLU A 479 23.54 -7.91 -10.52
CA GLU A 479 24.55 -6.87 -10.76
C GLU A 479 24.61 -5.85 -9.60
N ALA A 480 23.45 -5.40 -9.10
CA ALA A 480 23.38 -4.44 -8.01
C ALA A 480 23.99 -5.01 -6.74
N ALA A 481 23.61 -6.22 -6.34
CA ALA A 481 24.17 -6.91 -5.17
C ALA A 481 25.70 -7.11 -5.30
N GLY A 482 26.20 -7.39 -6.50
CA GLY A 482 27.64 -7.50 -6.76
C GLY A 482 28.39 -6.18 -6.60
N ARG A 483 27.82 -5.06 -7.06
CA ARG A 483 28.47 -3.74 -6.98
C ARG A 483 28.56 -3.20 -5.55
N GLU A 484 27.55 -3.43 -4.73
CA GLU A 484 27.55 -2.92 -3.34
C GLU A 484 28.70 -3.49 -2.51
N VAL A 485 29.19 -4.67 -2.85
CA VAL A 485 30.34 -5.32 -2.18
C VAL A 485 31.65 -5.19 -2.94
N GLU A 486 31.68 -4.54 -4.11
CA GLU A 486 32.85 -4.50 -5.01
C GLU A 486 34.02 -3.70 -4.44
N ARG A 487 33.74 -2.57 -3.76
CA ARG A 487 34.77 -1.68 -3.18
C ARG A 487 35.58 -2.36 -2.07
N ASP A 488 34.97 -3.32 -1.38
CA ASP A 488 35.56 -4.07 -0.26
C ASP A 488 35.56 -5.57 -0.53
N PHE A 489 35.58 -5.98 -1.80
CA PHE A 489 35.31 -7.37 -2.22
C PHE A 489 36.19 -8.39 -1.49
N ASP A 490 37.50 -8.17 -1.41
CA ASP A 490 38.40 -9.10 -0.74
C ASP A 490 38.11 -9.23 0.76
N SER A 491 37.69 -8.13 1.41
CA SER A 491 37.32 -8.08 2.82
C SER A 491 35.96 -8.76 3.07
N VAL A 492 34.97 -8.44 2.24
CA VAL A 492 33.61 -9.02 2.30
C VAL A 492 33.67 -10.51 1.96
N TYR A 493 34.34 -10.89 0.88
CA TYR A 493 34.52 -12.28 0.47
C TYR A 493 35.28 -13.08 1.53
N SER A 494 36.41 -12.56 2.03
CA SER A 494 37.14 -13.21 3.13
C SER A 494 36.25 -13.38 4.36
N ARG A 495 35.45 -12.37 4.73
CA ARG A 495 34.54 -12.47 5.87
C ARG A 495 33.38 -13.42 5.63
N LEU A 496 32.75 -13.43 4.46
CA LEU A 496 31.68 -14.37 4.12
C LEU A 496 32.18 -15.81 4.06
N VAL A 497 33.38 -16.03 3.50
CA VAL A 497 34.04 -17.33 3.48
C VAL A 497 34.43 -17.75 4.90
N LEU A 498 35.00 -16.87 5.71
CA LEU A 498 35.33 -17.16 7.10
C LEU A 498 34.07 -17.43 7.94
N CYS A 499 32.99 -16.64 7.77
CA CYS A 499 31.69 -16.89 8.38
C CYS A 499 31.17 -18.27 8.00
N LYS A 500 31.18 -18.64 6.71
CA LYS A 500 30.72 -19.97 6.27
C LYS A 500 31.64 -21.12 6.74
N THR A 501 32.95 -20.91 6.75
CA THR A 501 33.95 -21.97 7.04
C THR A 501 34.09 -22.24 8.53
N TYR A 502 34.06 -21.19 9.34
CA TYR A 502 34.24 -21.26 10.80
C TYR A 502 32.93 -21.04 11.56
N ARG A 503 31.79 -20.95 10.86
CA ARG A 503 30.47 -20.62 11.42
C ARG A 503 30.49 -19.34 12.26
N LEU A 504 31.27 -18.32 11.86
CA LEU A 504 31.42 -17.07 12.64
C LEU A 504 30.17 -16.17 12.63
N ASP A 505 29.13 -16.55 11.89
CA ASP A 505 27.76 -16.05 12.12
C ASP A 505 27.22 -16.45 13.50
N GLU A 506 27.84 -17.42 14.19
CA GLU A 506 27.59 -17.81 15.58
C GLU A 506 28.07 -16.75 16.61
N ASP A 507 28.96 -15.81 16.23
CA ASP A 507 29.57 -14.80 17.13
C ASP A 507 28.83 -13.43 17.16
N GLY A 508 27.58 -13.37 16.67
CA GLY A 508 26.71 -12.20 16.84
C GLY A 508 27.10 -10.94 16.05
N LYS A 509 28.03 -11.05 15.09
CA LYS A 509 28.27 -9.98 14.10
C LYS A 509 27.19 -10.03 13.02
N VAL A 510 26.25 -9.09 13.11
CA VAL A 510 25.18 -8.89 12.12
C VAL A 510 25.83 -8.52 10.78
N LEU A 511 25.54 -9.31 9.73
CA LEU A 511 25.91 -8.92 8.36
C LEU A 511 25.13 -7.64 8.00
N THR A 512 25.71 -6.71 7.25
CA THR A 512 24.92 -5.58 6.76
C THR A 512 23.86 -6.07 5.75
N PRO A 513 22.77 -5.32 5.53
CA PRO A 513 21.77 -5.70 4.53
C PRO A 513 22.35 -5.96 3.14
N GLU A 514 23.38 -5.21 2.75
CA GLU A 514 24.11 -5.33 1.47
C GLU A 514 24.84 -6.68 1.36
N GLU A 515 25.58 -7.04 2.42
CA GLU A 515 26.34 -8.29 2.48
C GLU A 515 25.41 -9.51 2.51
N LEU A 516 24.29 -9.36 3.23
CA LEU A 516 23.27 -10.39 3.32
C LEU A 516 22.55 -10.58 1.98
N LEU A 517 22.25 -9.48 1.26
CA LEU A 517 21.71 -9.53 -0.10
C LEU A 517 22.68 -10.25 -1.04
N TYR A 518 23.95 -9.88 -1.03
CA TYR A 518 24.97 -10.53 -1.85
C TYR A 518 25.07 -12.04 -1.53
N ARG A 519 25.16 -12.42 -0.26
CA ARG A 519 25.18 -13.83 0.18
C ARG A 519 23.94 -14.59 -0.30
N ALA A 520 22.75 -14.01 -0.17
CA ALA A 520 21.49 -14.62 -0.58
C ALA A 520 21.43 -14.83 -2.10
N VAL A 521 21.81 -13.83 -2.90
CA VAL A 521 21.87 -13.95 -4.37
C VAL A 521 22.84 -15.05 -4.80
N GLN A 522 24.03 -15.14 -4.18
CA GLN A 522 24.98 -16.21 -4.48
C GLN A 522 24.44 -17.59 -4.10
N SER A 523 23.79 -17.71 -2.94
CA SER A 523 23.15 -18.95 -2.48
C SER A 523 22.09 -19.43 -3.49
N VAL A 524 21.21 -18.53 -3.91
CA VAL A 524 20.16 -18.82 -4.90
C VAL A 524 20.78 -19.22 -6.23
N ASN A 525 21.78 -18.49 -6.75
CA ASN A 525 22.46 -18.86 -7.99
C ASN A 525 23.04 -20.28 -7.92
N VAL A 526 23.82 -20.60 -6.88
CA VAL A 526 24.45 -21.92 -6.74
C VAL A 526 23.41 -23.05 -6.73
N THR A 527 22.34 -22.90 -5.95
CA THR A 527 21.30 -23.93 -5.80
C THR A 527 20.42 -24.07 -7.05
N HIS A 528 20.01 -22.94 -7.63
CA HIS A 528 19.03 -22.90 -8.71
C HIS A 528 19.66 -23.14 -10.09
N ASP A 529 20.91 -22.71 -10.32
CA ASP A 529 21.62 -23.00 -11.57
C ASP A 529 21.92 -24.49 -11.71
N ALA A 530 22.26 -25.16 -10.60
CA ALA A 530 22.45 -26.60 -10.56
C ALA A 530 21.16 -27.38 -10.93
N ALA A 531 19.99 -26.78 -10.67
CA ALA A 531 18.68 -27.32 -11.01
C ALA A 531 18.13 -26.80 -12.35
N HIS A 532 18.89 -25.98 -13.09
CA HIS A 532 18.46 -25.29 -14.31
C HIS A 532 17.14 -24.49 -14.15
N ALA A 533 16.94 -23.91 -12.96
CA ALA A 533 15.71 -23.18 -12.65
C ALA A 533 15.64 -21.83 -13.39
N GLN A 534 14.42 -21.41 -13.72
CA GLN A 534 14.17 -20.13 -14.40
C GLN A 534 14.42 -18.94 -13.46
N MET A 535 14.68 -17.77 -14.01
CA MET A 535 14.92 -16.54 -13.22
C MET A 535 13.73 -16.14 -12.34
N ASP A 536 12.50 -16.47 -12.74
CA ASP A 536 11.29 -16.27 -11.93
C ASP A 536 11.29 -17.14 -10.67
N VAL A 537 11.87 -18.33 -10.73
CA VAL A 537 12.05 -19.20 -9.57
C VAL A 537 13.10 -18.58 -8.65
N LYS A 538 14.25 -18.18 -9.21
CA LYS A 538 15.30 -17.49 -8.45
C LYS A 538 14.79 -16.24 -7.71
N LEU A 539 14.01 -15.40 -8.40
CA LEU A 539 13.44 -14.18 -7.83
C LEU A 539 12.49 -14.50 -6.65
N ARG A 540 11.62 -15.50 -6.81
CA ARG A 540 10.70 -15.94 -5.75
C ARG A 540 11.45 -16.48 -4.54
N SER A 541 12.47 -17.30 -4.76
CA SER A 541 13.31 -17.84 -3.70
C SER A 541 14.05 -16.74 -2.95
N LEU A 542 14.60 -15.75 -3.65
CA LEU A 542 15.23 -14.60 -3.01
C LEU A 542 14.23 -13.81 -2.15
N ILE A 543 13.02 -13.55 -2.65
CA ILE A 543 11.98 -12.87 -1.86
C ILE A 543 11.67 -13.66 -0.58
N CYS A 544 11.57 -14.99 -0.66
CA CYS A 544 11.35 -15.85 0.50
C CYS A 544 12.50 -15.73 1.52
N VAL A 545 13.76 -15.73 1.06
CA VAL A 545 14.92 -15.49 1.93
C VAL A 545 14.83 -14.11 2.59
N GLY A 546 14.46 -13.06 1.84
CA GLY A 546 14.30 -11.71 2.38
C GLY A 546 13.17 -11.56 3.40
N LEU A 547 12.12 -12.40 3.30
CA LEU A 547 11.04 -12.47 4.29
C LEU A 547 11.47 -13.23 5.54
N ASN A 548 12.16 -14.36 5.40
CA ASN A 548 12.74 -15.10 6.53
C ASN A 548 13.67 -14.21 7.35
N GLU A 549 14.55 -13.49 6.66
CA GLU A 549 15.49 -12.54 7.27
C GLU A 549 14.83 -11.20 7.66
N GLN A 550 13.58 -10.95 7.25
CA GLN A 550 12.82 -9.72 7.48
C GLN A 550 13.50 -8.43 7.00
N VAL A 551 14.33 -8.54 5.96
CA VAL A 551 15.13 -7.45 5.38
C VAL A 551 14.67 -7.07 3.99
N LEU A 552 13.56 -7.62 3.49
CA LEU A 552 13.09 -7.35 2.12
C LEU A 552 12.93 -5.84 1.81
N HIS A 553 12.46 -5.07 2.79
CA HIS A 553 12.34 -3.60 2.70
C HIS A 553 13.72 -2.90 2.66
N LEU A 554 14.71 -3.39 3.40
CA LEU A 554 16.10 -2.90 3.37
C LEU A 554 16.80 -3.30 2.07
N TRP A 555 16.55 -4.51 1.55
CA TRP A 555 17.08 -4.93 0.26
C TRP A 555 16.55 -4.07 -0.88
N LEU A 556 15.29 -3.64 -0.85
CA LEU A 556 14.78 -2.67 -1.81
C LEU A 556 15.56 -1.35 -1.74
N GLU A 557 15.83 -0.84 -0.55
CA GLU A 557 16.64 0.37 -0.36
C GLU A 557 18.06 0.20 -0.91
N VAL A 558 18.73 -0.92 -0.61
CA VAL A 558 20.07 -1.25 -1.15
C VAL A 558 20.04 -1.26 -2.68
N LEU A 559 19.07 -1.94 -3.28
CA LEU A 559 18.93 -2.02 -4.74
C LEU A 559 18.69 -0.63 -5.37
N CYS A 560 17.84 0.19 -4.77
CA CYS A 560 17.53 1.54 -5.23
C CYS A 560 18.68 2.54 -5.00
N SER A 561 19.53 2.29 -4.00
CA SER A 561 20.69 3.13 -3.68
C SER A 561 21.88 2.90 -4.62
N SER A 562 21.88 1.78 -5.37
CA SER A 562 22.88 1.46 -6.39
C SER A 562 22.66 2.29 -7.68
N LEU A 563 22.75 3.62 -7.57
CA LEU A 563 22.35 4.57 -8.62
C LEU A 563 22.94 4.21 -10.00
N PRO A 564 24.26 3.97 -10.18
CA PRO A 564 24.81 3.66 -11.50
C PRO A 564 24.25 2.35 -12.10
N THR A 565 23.77 1.43 -11.25
CA THR A 565 23.18 0.16 -11.67
C THR A 565 21.71 0.36 -12.04
N VAL A 566 20.96 1.04 -11.19
CA VAL A 566 19.56 1.39 -11.45
C VAL A 566 19.45 2.22 -12.75
N GLU A 567 20.32 3.21 -12.94
CA GLU A 567 20.34 4.02 -14.16
C GLU A 567 20.62 3.20 -15.42
N LYS A 568 21.46 2.17 -15.32
CA LYS A 568 21.75 1.25 -16.44
C LYS A 568 20.51 0.44 -16.81
N TRP A 569 19.80 -0.10 -15.82
CA TRP A 569 18.74 -1.08 -16.02
C TRP A 569 17.34 -0.49 -16.17
N TYR A 570 17.08 0.67 -15.58
CA TYR A 570 15.74 1.23 -15.49
C TYR A 570 15.61 2.59 -16.14
N GLN A 571 14.38 2.85 -16.60
CA GLN A 571 13.96 4.14 -17.10
C GLN A 571 13.78 5.15 -15.94
N PRO A 572 13.95 6.47 -16.19
CA PRO A 572 13.76 7.51 -15.18
C PRO A 572 12.43 7.42 -14.42
N TRP A 573 11.35 7.04 -15.10
CA TRP A 573 10.00 6.94 -14.55
C TRP A 573 9.72 5.63 -13.80
N SER A 574 10.69 4.72 -13.67
CA SER A 574 10.52 3.49 -12.88
C SER A 574 10.45 3.80 -11.38
N PHE A 575 9.82 2.92 -10.60
CA PHE A 575 9.87 3.03 -9.13
C PHE A 575 11.29 3.00 -8.58
N LEU A 576 12.16 2.18 -9.17
CA LEU A 576 13.51 1.99 -8.68
C LEU A 576 14.37 3.24 -8.88
N ARG A 577 14.02 4.11 -9.83
CA ARG A 577 14.72 5.36 -10.13
C ARG A 577 13.98 6.62 -9.65
N SER A 578 12.81 6.47 -9.03
CA SER A 578 12.03 7.57 -8.47
C SER A 578 11.92 7.45 -6.95
N PRO A 579 11.57 8.51 -6.20
CA PRO A 579 11.30 8.39 -4.76
C PRO A 579 10.17 7.42 -4.39
N GLY A 580 9.40 6.92 -5.36
CA GLY A 580 8.30 5.98 -5.13
C GLY A 580 8.74 4.65 -4.50
N TRP A 581 10.01 4.25 -4.59
CA TRP A 581 10.50 3.07 -3.87
C TRP A 581 10.41 3.23 -2.34
N VAL A 582 10.40 4.46 -1.81
CA VAL A 582 10.26 4.74 -0.37
C VAL A 582 8.87 4.31 0.12
N GLN A 583 7.83 4.56 -0.68
CA GLN A 583 6.47 4.09 -0.39
C GLN A 583 6.44 2.56 -0.37
N ILE A 584 7.02 1.90 -1.38
CA ILE A 584 7.09 0.44 -1.47
C ILE A 584 7.84 -0.15 -0.26
N LYS A 585 8.93 0.51 0.18
CA LYS A 585 9.68 0.13 1.38
C LYS A 585 8.79 0.14 2.63
N CYS A 586 7.97 1.18 2.84
CA CYS A 586 7.04 1.25 3.97
C CYS A 586 6.01 0.13 3.94
N GLU A 587 5.42 -0.15 2.77
CA GLU A 587 4.47 -1.26 2.62
C GLU A 587 5.13 -2.58 3.03
N LEU A 588 6.33 -2.85 2.49
CA LEU A 588 7.08 -4.07 2.78
C LEU A 588 7.47 -4.20 4.26
N ARG A 589 7.72 -3.09 4.96
CA ARG A 589 8.10 -3.07 6.38
C ARG A 589 7.04 -3.73 7.27
N VAL A 590 5.76 -3.70 6.89
CA VAL A 590 4.68 -4.38 7.63
C VAL A 590 4.96 -5.88 7.79
N LEU A 591 5.60 -6.50 6.81
CA LEU A 591 5.91 -7.93 6.85
C LEU A 591 7.00 -8.28 7.90
N CYS A 592 7.81 -7.30 8.35
CA CYS A 592 8.83 -7.51 9.38
C CYS A 592 8.24 -7.79 10.77
N CYS A 593 6.94 -7.58 10.95
CA CYS A 593 6.22 -7.95 12.16
C CYS A 593 5.93 -9.46 12.25
N PHE A 594 6.09 -10.20 11.16
CA PHE A 594 5.73 -11.62 11.08
C PHE A 594 6.95 -12.52 10.88
N ALA A 595 7.00 -13.65 11.58
CA ALA A 595 8.08 -14.62 11.47
C ALA A 595 7.80 -15.64 10.36
N PHE A 596 8.64 -15.63 9.32
CA PHE A 596 8.55 -16.55 8.19
C PHE A 596 9.57 -17.69 8.33
N SER A 597 9.21 -18.87 7.82
CA SER A 597 10.10 -20.02 7.65
C SER A 597 9.75 -20.66 6.31
N LEU A 598 10.21 -20.01 5.24
CA LEU A 598 9.91 -20.36 3.86
C LEU A 598 11.09 -21.07 3.20
N SER A 599 10.86 -22.23 2.60
CA SER A 599 11.90 -22.96 1.88
C SER A 599 12.36 -22.23 0.61
N GLN A 600 13.65 -21.87 0.55
CA GLN A 600 14.25 -21.33 -0.68
C GLN A 600 14.26 -22.33 -1.84
N ASP A 601 14.18 -23.63 -1.55
CA ASP A 601 14.29 -24.71 -2.53
C ASP A 601 12.92 -25.31 -2.91
N TRP A 602 11.81 -24.70 -2.45
CA TRP A 602 10.44 -25.22 -2.61
C TRP A 602 10.08 -25.63 -4.04
N GLU A 603 10.52 -24.85 -5.01
CA GLU A 603 10.19 -25.04 -6.43
C GLU A 603 11.28 -25.79 -7.21
N LEU A 604 12.33 -26.24 -6.53
CA LEU A 604 13.36 -27.06 -7.13
C LEU A 604 12.92 -28.52 -7.17
N PRO A 605 13.40 -29.32 -8.15
CA PRO A 605 13.13 -30.74 -8.16
C PRO A 605 13.62 -31.38 -6.86
N VAL A 606 12.73 -32.15 -6.22
CA VAL A 606 13.09 -32.93 -5.02
C VAL A 606 14.30 -33.80 -5.38
N LYS A 607 15.43 -33.58 -4.70
CA LYS A 607 16.58 -34.48 -4.82
C LYS A 607 16.07 -35.86 -4.42
N ARG A 608 16.13 -36.84 -5.32
CA ARG A 608 15.99 -38.26 -4.95
C ARG A 608 17.14 -38.55 -4.00
N GLU A 609 16.92 -38.43 -2.69
CA GLU A 609 17.82 -39.04 -1.73
C GLU A 609 17.85 -40.53 -2.06
N GLU A 610 19.04 -41.05 -2.32
CA GLU A 610 19.28 -42.50 -2.25
C GLU A 610 18.68 -43.02 -0.95
N GLU A 611 17.86 -44.07 -1.04
CA GLU A 611 17.09 -44.68 0.04
C GLU A 611 17.84 -44.70 1.39
N LYS A 612 17.63 -43.68 2.24
CA LYS A 612 18.10 -43.71 3.62
C LYS A 612 17.20 -44.67 4.41
N LYS A 613 17.66 -45.91 4.52
CA LYS A 613 17.08 -46.94 5.39
C LYS A 613 16.84 -46.38 6.81
N PRO A 614 15.75 -46.79 7.49
CA PRO A 614 15.39 -46.26 8.80
C PRO A 614 16.48 -46.58 9.84
N LEU A 615 17.02 -45.52 10.44
CA LEU A 615 18.10 -45.50 11.45
C LEU A 615 17.64 -45.97 12.85
N LYS A 616 16.87 -47.06 12.95
CA LYS A 616 16.52 -47.62 14.27
C LYS A 616 17.67 -48.41 14.92
N GLU A 617 18.64 -48.88 14.13
CA GLU A 617 19.75 -49.71 14.63
C GLU A 617 21.04 -48.92 14.90
N GLY A 618 21.14 -47.65 14.46
CA GLY A 618 22.40 -46.90 14.48
C GLY A 618 22.69 -46.10 15.76
N VAL A 619 21.68 -45.73 16.55
CA VAL A 619 21.87 -44.81 17.69
C VAL A 619 22.56 -45.50 18.86
N GLN A 620 22.20 -46.76 19.14
CA GLN A 620 22.81 -47.54 20.21
C GLN A 620 24.28 -47.91 19.88
N ASP A 621 24.55 -48.30 18.63
CA ASP A 621 25.90 -48.60 18.15
C ASP A 621 26.81 -47.36 18.08
N MET A 622 26.26 -46.18 17.76
CA MET A 622 27.04 -44.94 17.67
C MET A 622 27.45 -44.42 19.06
N LEU A 623 26.61 -44.61 20.08
CA LEU A 623 26.90 -44.25 21.47
C LEU A 623 27.99 -45.15 22.10
N VAL A 624 28.02 -46.44 21.75
CA VAL A 624 29.05 -47.39 22.20
C VAL A 624 30.38 -47.19 21.46
N LYS A 625 30.36 -46.85 20.17
CA LYS A 625 31.56 -46.77 19.31
C LYS A 625 32.42 -45.52 19.53
N HIS A 626 31.86 -44.45 20.12
CA HIS A 626 32.56 -43.19 20.38
C HIS A 626 33.00 -43.00 21.85
N HIS A 627 32.93 -44.04 22.69
CA HIS A 627 33.40 -44.02 24.09
C HIS A 627 32.81 -42.87 24.94
N LEU A 628 31.59 -42.41 24.66
CA LEU A 628 30.94 -41.35 25.45
C LEU A 628 30.37 -41.85 26.78
N PHE A 629 30.33 -43.18 27.01
CA PHE A 629 30.07 -43.80 28.31
C PHE A 629 30.93 -45.05 28.50
N SER A 630 31.71 -45.12 29.59
CA SER A 630 32.24 -46.37 30.13
C SER A 630 31.24 -46.91 31.14
N TRP A 631 30.45 -47.91 30.75
CA TRP A 631 29.75 -48.74 31.73
C TRP A 631 30.71 -49.88 32.09
N ASP A 632 31.50 -49.70 33.15
CA ASP A 632 32.05 -50.84 33.88
C ASP A 632 30.87 -51.51 34.59
N ILE A 633 30.29 -52.52 33.93
CA ILE A 633 29.36 -53.45 34.56
C ILE A 633 30.21 -54.51 35.24
N ASP A 634 30.59 -54.25 36.49
CA ASP A 634 30.85 -55.27 37.50
C ASP A 634 30.29 -54.74 38.83
N GLY A 635 29.15 -55.32 39.25
CA GLY A 635 28.47 -54.99 40.52
C GLY A 635 26.99 -55.30 40.48
#